data_AF-Q0JLH2-F1
#
_entry.id   AF-Q0JLH2-F1
#
_cell.length_a   1.000
_cell.length_b   1.000
_cell.length_c   1.000
_cell.angle_alpha   90.00
_cell.angle_beta   90.00
_cell.angle_gamma   90.00
#
_symmetry.space_group_name_H-M   'P 1'
#
loop_
_entity.id
_entity.type
_entity.pdbx_description
1 polymer ?
#
loop_
_entity_poly.entity_id
_entity_poly.type
_entity_poly.pdbx_seq_one_letter_code
_entity_poly.pdbx_strand_id
1 'polypeptide(L)'
;LYHVQGKIIERIQATANGKRHFIYIGDGRGDYCPSLKLGEGDYVMPKEKYPLWNLISSNKQLLKAEVHPWNNGEELEQTLLKLVNKLITPPAQPSQFEYKCDMSNPVSTEVGQALRVPH
;
A
#
# COMPACT_ATOMS: atom_id res chain seq x y z
N LEU A 1 5.90 -25.33 5.05
CA LEU A 1 7.03 -24.45 5.44
C LEU A 1 6.62 -22.98 5.28
N TYR A 2 5.82 -22.42 6.20
CA TYR A 2 5.41 -21.00 6.20
C TYR A 2 5.95 -20.23 7.43
N HIS A 3 6.89 -20.82 8.17
CA HIS A 3 7.18 -20.41 9.56
C HIS A 3 8.16 -19.21 9.70
N VAL A 4 8.59 -18.58 8.60
CA VAL A 4 9.65 -17.53 8.66
C VAL A 4 9.30 -16.24 7.92
N GLN A 5 8.23 -16.21 7.13
CA GLN A 5 7.90 -15.06 6.28
C GLN A 5 6.93 -14.16 7.06
N GLY A 6 7.36 -12.96 7.46
CA GLY A 6 6.53 -12.01 8.23
C GLY A 6 7.23 -11.33 9.41
N LYS A 7 8.43 -11.78 9.80
CA LYS A 7 9.21 -11.17 10.91
C LYS A 7 9.54 -9.69 10.70
N ILE A 8 9.52 -9.20 9.46
CA ILE A 8 9.80 -7.79 9.18
C ILE A 8 8.75 -6.87 9.81
N ILE A 9 7.47 -7.25 9.75
CA ILE A 9 6.38 -6.47 10.36
C ILE A 9 6.54 -6.45 11.88
N GLU A 10 6.83 -7.60 12.48
CA GLU A 10 7.06 -7.73 13.93
C GLU A 10 8.26 -6.87 14.38
N ARG A 11 9.35 -6.83 13.59
CA ARG A 11 10.52 -5.98 13.89
C ARG A 11 10.18 -4.49 13.80
N ILE A 12 9.46 -4.08 12.77
CA ILE A 12 9.05 -2.68 12.60
C ILE A 12 8.11 -2.26 13.74
N GLN A 13 7.14 -3.11 14.09
CA GLN A 13 6.23 -2.89 15.23
C GLN A 13 6.99 -2.78 16.55
N ALA A 14 8.01 -3.62 16.79
CA ALA A 14 8.83 -3.55 18.00
C ALA A 14 9.65 -2.25 18.11
N THR A 15 10.01 -1.64 16.97
CA THR A 15 10.70 -0.33 16.93
C THR A 15 9.75 0.87 17.01
N ALA A 16 8.44 0.63 16.92
CA ALA A 16 7.45 1.70 16.97
C ALA A 16 7.14 2.07 18.42
N ASN A 17 7.48 3.29 18.83
CA ASN A 17 6.99 3.85 20.09
C ASN A 17 5.52 4.26 19.93
N GLY A 18 4.66 3.77 20.83
CA GLY A 18 3.23 4.11 20.92
C GLY A 18 2.32 3.27 20.02
N LYS A 19 1.00 3.49 20.16
CA LYS A 19 0.00 2.86 19.28
C LYS A 19 0.10 3.49 17.89
N ARG A 20 0.48 2.70 16.89
CA ARG A 20 0.54 3.10 15.49
C ARG A 20 -0.39 2.23 14.65
N HIS A 21 -0.90 2.82 13.59
CA HIS A 21 -1.66 2.13 12.55
C HIS A 21 -0.73 1.90 11.35
N PHE A 22 -0.76 0.69 10.80
CA PHE A 22 0.02 0.31 9.63
C PHE A 22 -0.87 0.24 8.39
N ILE A 23 -0.34 0.70 7.26
CA ILE A 23 -0.95 0.51 5.94
C ILE A 23 0.07 -0.29 5.11
N TYR A 24 -0.28 -1.52 4.73
CA TYR A 24 0.57 -2.38 3.91
C TYR A 24 0.05 -2.42 2.47
N ILE A 25 0.89 -2.12 1.49
CA ILE A 25 0.53 -2.13 0.07
C ILE A 25 1.33 -3.23 -0.62
N GLY A 26 0.68 -4.08 -1.42
CA GLY A 26 1.38 -5.14 -2.15
C GLY A 26 0.49 -5.86 -3.16
N ASP A 27 1.12 -6.71 -3.96
CA ASP A 27 0.48 -7.48 -5.03
C ASP A 27 0.96 -8.94 -5.05
N GLY A 28 2.13 -9.24 -4.47
CA GLY A 28 2.81 -10.51 -4.59
C GLY A 28 2.39 -11.56 -3.57
N ARG A 29 2.68 -12.84 -3.87
CA ARG A 29 2.49 -13.94 -2.91
C ARG A 29 3.33 -13.78 -1.65
N GLY A 30 4.51 -13.17 -1.76
CA GLY A 30 5.41 -12.91 -0.64
C GLY A 30 4.82 -11.94 0.40
N ASP A 31 3.85 -11.14 -0.01
CA ASP A 31 3.19 -10.13 0.82
C ASP A 31 2.09 -10.71 1.72
N TYR A 32 1.65 -11.94 1.46
CA TYR A 32 0.55 -12.54 2.22
C TYR A 32 0.92 -12.76 3.68
N CYS A 33 2.08 -13.35 3.94
CA CYS A 33 2.52 -13.65 5.30
C CYS A 33 2.76 -12.39 6.17
N PRO A 34 3.42 -11.31 5.69
CA PRO A 34 3.49 -10.06 6.46
C PRO A 34 2.11 -9.41 6.64
N SER A 35 1.20 -9.51 5.67
CA SER A 35 -0.18 -8.99 5.81
C SER A 35 -0.93 -9.65 6.99
N LEU A 36 -0.70 -10.94 7.26
CA LEU A 36 -1.28 -11.66 8.41
C LEU A 36 -0.77 -11.17 9.77
N LYS A 37 0.31 -10.39 9.81
CA LYS A 37 0.88 -9.82 11.04
C LYS A 37 0.31 -8.44 11.40
N LEU A 38 -0.53 -7.89 10.52
CA LEU A 38 -1.26 -6.66 10.78
C LEU A 38 -2.38 -6.91 11.81
N GLY A 39 -2.57 -5.94 12.70
CA GLY A 39 -3.54 -5.99 13.78
C GLY A 39 -4.87 -5.32 13.44
N GLU A 40 -5.76 -5.27 14.41
CA GLU A 40 -7.01 -4.51 14.31
C GLU A 40 -6.72 -3.01 14.20
N GLY A 41 -7.40 -2.35 13.26
CA GLY A 41 -7.16 -0.93 12.94
C GLY A 41 -5.99 -0.69 11.98
N ASP A 42 -5.25 -1.74 11.59
CA ASP A 42 -4.32 -1.67 10.46
C ASP A 42 -5.06 -1.93 9.15
N TYR A 43 -4.40 -1.64 8.03
CA TYR A 43 -4.96 -1.71 6.69
C TYR A 43 -4.03 -2.49 5.77
N VAL A 44 -4.59 -3.30 4.88
CA VAL A 44 -3.89 -3.91 3.75
C VAL A 44 -4.54 -3.48 2.44
N MET A 45 -3.72 -3.14 1.47
CA MET A 45 -4.13 -2.66 0.15
C MET A 45 -3.62 -3.61 -0.94
N PRO A 46 -4.33 -4.74 -1.19
CA PRO A 46 -3.91 -5.71 -2.19
C PRO A 46 -4.28 -5.29 -3.60
N LYS A 47 -3.36 -5.46 -4.55
CA LYS A 47 -3.67 -5.23 -5.96
C LYS A 47 -4.65 -6.28 -6.49
N GLU A 48 -5.78 -5.85 -7.06
CA GLU A 48 -6.79 -6.76 -7.60
C GLU A 48 -6.24 -7.62 -8.74
N LYS A 49 -6.70 -8.88 -8.81
CA LYS A 49 -6.28 -9.88 -9.81
C LYS A 49 -4.82 -10.35 -9.67
N TYR A 50 -4.11 -9.91 -8.64
CA TYR A 50 -2.77 -10.38 -8.30
C TYR A 50 -2.78 -11.41 -7.16
N PRO A 51 -1.69 -12.18 -6.96
CA PRO A 51 -1.64 -13.26 -5.99
C PRO A 51 -2.02 -12.87 -4.55
N LEU A 52 -1.64 -11.68 -4.08
CA LEU A 52 -1.98 -11.22 -2.73
C LEU A 52 -3.50 -11.14 -2.54
N TRP A 53 -4.20 -10.51 -3.49
CA TRP A 53 -5.65 -10.38 -3.46
C TRP A 53 -6.35 -11.74 -3.44
N ASN A 54 -5.89 -12.68 -4.27
CA ASN A 54 -6.48 -14.01 -4.34
C ASN A 54 -6.35 -14.76 -3.01
N LEU A 55 -5.18 -14.67 -2.36
CA LEU A 55 -4.92 -15.31 -1.08
C LEU A 55 -5.77 -14.71 0.04
N ILE A 56 -5.83 -13.38 0.13
CA ILE A 56 -6.67 -12.68 1.12
C ILE A 56 -8.15 -13.01 0.90
N SER A 57 -8.61 -12.97 -0.35
CA SER A 57 -10.01 -13.25 -0.70
C SER A 57 -10.42 -14.69 -0.43
N SER A 58 -9.50 -15.64 -0.56
CA SER A 58 -9.76 -17.06 -0.30
C SER A 58 -9.98 -17.37 1.19
N ASN A 59 -9.38 -16.59 2.10
CA ASN A 59 -9.53 -16.81 3.53
C ASN A 59 -9.39 -15.49 4.31
N LYS A 60 -10.48 -14.70 4.29
CA LYS A 60 -10.53 -13.40 4.97
C LYS A 60 -10.48 -13.50 6.51
N GLN A 61 -10.87 -14.65 7.09
CA GLN A 61 -10.96 -14.81 8.55
C GLN A 61 -9.61 -14.79 9.25
N LEU A 62 -8.51 -15.10 8.53
CA LEU A 62 -7.16 -15.07 9.09
C LEU A 62 -6.58 -13.66 9.20
N LEU A 63 -7.20 -12.69 8.53
CA LEU A 63 -6.71 -11.32 8.46
C LEU A 63 -7.48 -10.41 9.43
N LYS A 64 -6.75 -9.73 10.31
CA LYS A 64 -7.33 -8.78 11.28
C LYS A 64 -7.42 -7.34 10.75
N ALA A 65 -6.60 -7.02 9.75
CA ALA A 65 -6.55 -5.72 9.12
C ALA A 65 -7.74 -5.51 8.17
N GLU A 66 -8.14 -4.24 7.99
CA GLU A 66 -9.13 -3.83 7.01
C GLU A 66 -8.55 -3.92 5.59
N VAL A 67 -9.31 -4.50 4.65
CA VAL A 67 -8.84 -4.77 3.28
C VAL A 67 -9.37 -3.72 2.31
N HIS A 68 -8.46 -3.08 1.57
CA HIS A 68 -8.76 -2.05 0.59
C HIS A 68 -8.12 -2.37 -0.77
N PRO A 69 -8.78 -3.17 -1.62
CA PRO A 69 -8.21 -3.52 -2.91
C PRO A 69 -8.06 -2.29 -3.82
N TRP A 70 -7.09 -2.35 -4.73
CA TRP A 70 -6.87 -1.33 -5.77
C TRP A 70 -6.53 -1.99 -7.10
N ASN A 71 -6.95 -1.39 -8.21
CA ASN A 71 -6.70 -1.92 -9.55
C ASN A 71 -5.78 -1.00 -10.39
N ASN A 72 -5.76 0.30 -10.10
CA ASN A 72 -4.92 1.30 -10.77
C ASN A 72 -4.35 2.33 -9.78
N GLY A 73 -3.49 3.22 -10.29
CA GLY A 73 -2.81 4.23 -9.47
C GLY A 73 -3.75 5.26 -8.85
N GLU A 74 -4.81 5.65 -9.55
CA GLU A 74 -5.79 6.64 -9.06
C GLU A 74 -6.59 6.09 -7.88
N GLU A 75 -7.07 4.85 -7.98
CA GLU A 75 -7.76 4.16 -6.87
C GLU A 75 -6.85 3.97 -5.65
N LEU A 76 -5.59 3.60 -5.89
CA LEU A 76 -4.58 3.48 -4.85
C LEU A 76 -4.36 4.81 -4.14
N GLU A 77 -4.17 5.89 -4.88
CA GLU A 77 -3.99 7.25 -4.35
C GLU A 77 -5.20 7.69 -3.52
N GLN A 78 -6.40 7.62 -4.10
CA GLN A 78 -7.64 8.05 -3.43
C GLN A 78 -7.86 7.29 -2.12
N THR A 79 -7.65 5.98 -2.14
CA THR A 79 -7.86 5.14 -0.96
C THR A 79 -6.78 5.40 0.09
N LEU A 80 -5.52 5.50 -0.31
CA LEU A 80 -4.41 5.78 0.60
C LEU A 80 -4.60 7.14 1.30
N LEU A 81 -4.95 8.18 0.55
CA LEU A 81 -5.23 9.51 1.10
C LEU A 81 -6.39 9.47 2.10
N LYS A 82 -7.48 8.78 1.76
CA LYS A 82 -8.62 8.59 2.67
C LYS A 82 -8.18 7.92 3.98
N LEU A 83 -7.37 6.87 3.91
CA LEU A 83 -6.88 6.15 5.10
C LEU A 83 -5.94 7.01 5.94
N VAL A 84 -4.98 7.69 5.31
CA VAL A 84 -4.05 8.59 6.01
C VAL A 84 -4.81 9.72 6.69
N ASN A 85 -5.77 10.35 6.01
CA ASN A 85 -6.61 11.41 6.60
C ASN A 85 -7.43 10.88 7.77
N LYS A 86 -8.00 9.67 7.67
CA LYS A 86 -8.70 9.01 8.79
C LYS A 86 -7.79 8.80 10.01
N LEU A 87 -6.50 8.55 9.80
CA LEU A 87 -5.52 8.30 10.85
C LEU A 87 -4.94 9.57 11.49
N ILE A 88 -4.85 10.67 10.73
CA ILE A 88 -4.29 11.95 11.20
C ILE A 88 -5.38 12.83 11.83
N THR A 89 -6.63 12.69 11.40
CA THR A 89 -7.72 13.57 11.85
C THR A 89 -8.25 13.14 13.23
N PRO A 90 -8.30 14.05 14.23
CA PRO A 90 -9.03 13.79 15.46
C PRO A 90 -10.52 13.56 15.16
N PRO A 91 -11.27 12.75 15.92
CA PRO A 91 -12.63 12.41 15.56
C PRO A 91 -13.56 13.65 15.47
N ALA A 92 -14.17 13.81 14.27
CA ALA A 92 -15.23 14.74 13.78
C ALA A 92 -14.73 16.07 13.15
N GLN A 93 -15.02 16.45 11.89
CA GLN A 93 -16.27 16.49 11.09
C GLN A 93 -15.98 16.38 9.55
N PRO A 94 -16.98 16.11 8.68
CA PRO A 94 -16.76 15.89 7.25
C PRO A 94 -16.56 17.21 6.49
N SER A 95 -15.39 17.41 5.91
CA SER A 95 -15.16 18.45 4.91
C SER A 95 -14.94 17.82 3.54
N GLN A 96 -15.81 18.19 2.60
CA GLN A 96 -15.62 17.93 1.18
C GLN A 96 -14.39 18.71 0.74
N PHE A 97 -13.38 18.02 0.21
CA PHE A 97 -12.30 18.69 -0.51
C PHE A 97 -12.05 17.99 -1.83
N GLU A 98 -12.42 18.72 -2.89
CA GLU A 98 -12.11 18.47 -4.29
C GLU A 98 -10.60 18.65 -4.49
N TYR A 99 -9.90 17.56 -4.80
CA TYR A 99 -8.49 17.59 -5.16
C TYR A 99 -8.36 17.64 -6.68
N LYS A 100 -7.90 18.79 -7.19
CA LYS A 100 -7.47 18.92 -8.58
C LYS A 100 -5.98 18.59 -8.65
N CYS A 101 -5.66 17.36 -9.04
CA CYS A 101 -4.31 16.92 -9.33
C CYS A 101 -3.99 17.31 -10.78
N ASP A 102 -3.47 18.52 -11.02
CA ASP A 102 -3.02 18.91 -12.36
C ASP A 102 -1.67 18.21 -12.66
N MET A 103 -1.73 17.07 -13.38
CA MET A 103 -0.57 16.48 -14.03
C MET A 103 -0.09 17.41 -15.15
N SER A 104 0.89 18.25 -14.84
CA SER A 104 1.62 18.99 -15.86
C SER A 104 2.75 18.10 -16.40
N ASN A 105 2.53 17.49 -17.57
CA ASN A 105 3.60 16.88 -18.36
C ASN A 105 4.56 17.97 -18.86
N PRO A 106 5.88 17.87 -18.67
CA PRO A 106 6.81 18.40 -19.65
C PRO A 106 7.04 17.34 -20.73
N VAL A 107 6.56 17.64 -21.93
CA VAL A 107 7.08 17.03 -23.16
C VAL A 107 8.56 17.38 -23.27
N SER A 108 9.44 16.40 -23.18
CA SER A 108 10.85 16.55 -23.55
C SER A 108 11.13 15.64 -24.74
N THR A 109 11.07 16.26 -25.91
CA THR A 109 11.65 15.75 -27.15
C THR A 109 13.13 16.07 -27.12
N GLU A 110 13.99 15.09 -26.83
CA GLU A 110 15.39 15.10 -27.30
C GLU A 110 15.98 13.70 -27.31
N VAL A 111 16.31 13.24 -28.52
CA VAL A 111 17.00 11.99 -28.79
C VAL A 111 18.48 12.22 -28.49
N GLY A 112 18.95 11.73 -27.35
CA GLY A 112 20.38 11.68 -27.03
C GLY A 112 21.11 10.66 -27.91
N GLN A 113 22.00 11.11 -28.78
CA GLN A 113 22.89 10.25 -29.57
C GLN A 113 23.91 9.56 -28.66
N ALA A 114 23.97 8.23 -28.71
CA ALA A 114 24.98 7.43 -28.03
C ALA A 114 26.37 7.66 -28.64
N LEU A 115 27.37 8.01 -27.81
CA LEU A 115 28.78 8.06 -28.23
C LEU A 115 29.32 6.64 -28.48
N ARG A 116 30.06 6.48 -29.58
CA ARG A 116 30.75 5.23 -29.95
C ARG A 116 32.04 5.06 -29.14
N VAL A 117 32.22 3.89 -28.53
CA VAL A 117 33.45 3.52 -27.84
C VAL A 117 34.50 3.05 -28.86
N PRO A 118 35.74 3.58 -28.84
CA PRO A 118 36.83 3.09 -29.71
C PRO A 118 37.41 1.76 -29.19
N HIS A 119 37.90 0.96 -30.13
CA HIS A 119 38.45 -0.39 -29.93
C HIS A 119 39.97 -0.37 -29.69
#